data_AF-A0A948I702-F1
#
_entry.id   AF-A0A948I702-F1
#
_cell.length_a   1.000
_cell.length_b   1.000
_cell.length_c   1.000
_cell.angle_alpha   90.00
_cell.angle_beta   90.00
_cell.angle_gamma   90.00
#
_symmetry.space_group_name_H-M   'P 1'
#
loop_
_entity.id
_entity.type
_entity.pdbx_description
1 polymer ?
#
loop_
_entity_poly.entity_id
_entity_poly.type
_entity_poly.pdbx_seq_one_letter_code
_entity_poly.pdbx_strand_id
1 'polypeptide(L)'
;FEMCDDLDIAQLTCVTDTQFERLLRLGGFACHRFGNIHRVGVEDCVAGYLTVNQHNHDAAETMVARWDRQRPVLPVPVRTPAHAQPLWTAHPALAG
;
A
#
# COMPACT_ATOMS: atom_id res chain seq x y z
N PHE A 1 15.74 2.59 -1.90
CA PHE A 1 16.98 2.53 -2.70
C PHE A 1 18.05 3.40 -2.06
N GLU A 2 17.75 4.64 -1.66
CA GLU A 2 18.65 5.49 -0.83
C GLU A 2 19.27 4.74 0.37
N MET A 3 18.43 4.14 1.24
CA MET A 3 18.91 3.31 2.35
C MET A 3 19.77 2.10 1.91
N CYS A 4 19.57 1.60 0.69
CA CYS A 4 20.38 0.49 0.18
C CYS A 4 21.78 0.97 -0.21
N ASP A 5 21.87 2.15 -0.82
CA ASP A 5 23.15 2.77 -1.17
C ASP A 5 23.93 3.11 0.11
N ASP A 6 23.26 3.67 1.13
CA ASP A 6 23.88 4.00 2.42
C ASP A 6 24.49 2.79 3.14
N LEU A 7 23.98 1.59 2.86
CA LEU A 7 24.37 0.34 3.50
C LEU A 7 25.17 -0.59 2.57
N ASP A 8 25.59 -0.12 1.39
CA ASP A 8 26.27 -0.91 0.36
C ASP A 8 25.51 -2.21 -0.02
N ILE A 9 24.18 -2.17 0.02
CA ILE A 9 23.33 -3.30 -0.34
C ILE A 9 23.19 -3.35 -1.86
N ALA A 10 23.75 -4.39 -2.48
CA ALA A 10 23.67 -4.59 -3.93
C ALA A 10 22.33 -5.18 -4.41
N GLN A 11 21.57 -5.83 -3.53
CA GLN A 11 20.36 -6.57 -3.90
C GLN A 11 19.32 -6.59 -2.78
N LEU A 12 18.07 -6.37 -3.17
CA LEU A 12 16.89 -6.52 -2.31
C LEU A 12 16.14 -7.79 -2.69
N THR A 13 16.09 -8.77 -1.77
CA THR A 13 15.31 -10.00 -1.96
C THR A 13 13.99 -9.92 -1.20
N CYS A 14 12.89 -10.33 -1.80
CA CYS A 14 11.60 -10.38 -1.11
C CYS A 14 10.70 -11.52 -1.61
N VAL A 15 9.72 -11.88 -0.79
CA VAL A 15 8.53 -12.64 -1.19
C VAL A 15 7.37 -11.65 -1.19
N THR A 16 6.60 -11.63 -2.27
CA THR A 16 5.47 -10.72 -2.43
C THR A 16 4.35 -11.38 -3.22
N ASP A 17 3.15 -10.82 -3.16
CA ASP A 17 2.06 -11.26 -4.02
C ASP A 17 2.31 -10.85 -5.49
N THR A 18 1.64 -11.55 -6.41
CA THR A 18 1.78 -11.31 -7.85
C THR A 18 1.18 -9.97 -8.30
N GLN A 19 0.28 -9.36 -7.53
CA GLN A 19 -0.28 -8.05 -7.86
C GLN A 19 0.74 -6.94 -7.60
N PHE A 20 1.47 -7.02 -6.49
CA PHE A 20 2.54 -6.10 -6.15
C PHE A 20 3.74 -6.28 -7.07
N GLU A 21 4.15 -7.51 -7.39
CA GLU A 21 5.21 -7.74 -8.39
C GLU A 21 4.82 -7.18 -9.77
N ARG A 22 3.54 -7.32 -10.17
CA ARG A 22 3.03 -6.70 -11.39
C ARG A 22 3.08 -5.17 -11.31
N LEU A 23 2.75 -4.58 -10.16
CA LEU A 23 2.84 -3.13 -9.95
C LEU A 23 4.28 -2.64 -10.12
N LEU A 24 5.27 -3.33 -9.54
CA LEU A 24 6.68 -3.00 -9.70
C LEU A 24 7.10 -3.06 -11.19
N ARG A 25 6.73 -4.13 -11.90
CA ARG A 25 7.02 -4.22 -13.35
C ARG A 25 6.39 -3.09 -14.15
N LEU A 26 5.13 -2.72 -13.84
CA LEU A 26 4.45 -1.58 -14.47
C LEU A 26 5.09 -0.23 -14.11
N GLY A 27 5.71 -0.14 -12.94
CA GLY A 27 6.53 1.00 -12.50
C GLY A 27 7.89 1.09 -13.17
N GLY A 28 8.26 0.12 -14.02
CA GLY A 28 9.53 0.09 -14.73
C GLY A 28 10.66 -0.61 -13.97
N PHE A 29 10.37 -1.30 -12.86
CA PHE A 29 11.39 -2.04 -12.12
C PHE A 29 11.83 -3.32 -12.85
N ALA A 30 13.13 -3.58 -12.84
CA ALA A 30 13.73 -4.84 -13.29
C ALA A 30 13.60 -5.92 -12.20
N CYS A 31 12.41 -6.53 -12.09
CA CYS A 31 12.13 -7.62 -11.17
C CYS A 31 12.65 -8.97 -11.68
N HIS A 32 13.41 -9.67 -10.85
CA HIS A 32 13.88 -11.04 -11.12
C HIS A 32 13.20 -12.02 -10.17
N ARG A 33 12.74 -13.17 -10.70
CA ARG A 33 12.13 -14.23 -9.90
C ARG A 33 13.15 -15.33 -9.63
N PHE A 34 13.12 -15.91 -8.43
CA PHE A 34 13.88 -17.12 -8.11
C PHE A 34 13.21 -18.39 -8.65
N GLY A 35 11.90 -18.34 -8.90
CA GLY A 35 11.15 -19.51 -9.35
C GLY A 35 9.71 -19.20 -9.75
N ASN A 36 8.89 -20.25 -9.68
CA ASN A 36 7.49 -20.20 -10.07
C ASN A 36 6.62 -19.49 -9.02
N ILE A 37 5.39 -19.18 -9.42
CA ILE A 37 4.36 -18.65 -8.52
C ILE A 37 3.85 -19.80 -7.64
N HIS A 38 3.67 -19.53 -6.35
CA HIS A 38 3.12 -20.46 -5.38
C HIS A 38 1.91 -19.85 -4.66
N ARG A 39 0.89 -20.68 -4.44
CA ARG A 39 -0.27 -20.29 -3.64
C ARG A 39 0.08 -20.31 -2.15
N VAL A 40 -0.01 -19.17 -1.47
CA VAL A 40 0.19 -19.03 -0.03
C VAL A 40 -1.12 -18.49 0.57
N GLY A 41 -1.86 -19.36 1.26
CA GLY A 41 -3.21 -19.03 1.72
C GLY A 41 -4.16 -18.70 0.57
N VAL A 42 -4.64 -17.46 0.53
CA VAL A 42 -5.55 -16.96 -0.52
C VAL A 42 -4.87 -16.11 -1.59
N GLU A 43 -3.54 -16.02 -1.56
CA GLU A 43 -2.77 -15.18 -2.47
C GLU A 43 -1.81 -16.00 -3.32
N ASP A 44 -1.59 -15.53 -4.55
CA ASP A 44 -0.54 -16.06 -5.42
C ASP A 44 0.72 -15.25 -5.17
N CYS A 45 1.77 -15.89 -4.64
CA CYS A 45 3.00 -15.27 -4.21
C CYS A 45 4.19 -15.70 -5.07
N VAL A 46 5.21 -14.86 -5.10
CA VAL A 46 6.46 -15.10 -5.81
C VAL A 46 7.65 -14.61 -4.98
N ALA A 47 8.75 -15.36 -5.03
CA ALA A 47 10.02 -14.96 -4.45
C ALA A 47 10.95 -14.41 -5.54
N GLY A 48 11.64 -13.32 -5.24
CA GLY A 48 12.49 -12.65 -6.21
C GLY A 48 13.42 -11.61 -5.62
N TYR A 49 14.07 -10.87 -6.50
CA TYR A 49 14.96 -9.79 -6.13
C TYR A 49 14.91 -8.60 -7.09
N LEU A 50 15.37 -7.46 -6.58
CA LEU A 50 15.71 -6.26 -7.32
C LEU A 50 17.19 -5.96 -7.12
N THR A 51 17.91 -5.70 -8.21
CA THR A 51 19.27 -5.18 -8.13
C THR A 51 19.22 -3.70 -7.72
N VAL A 52 20.09 -3.28 -6.83
CA VAL A 52 20.25 -1.87 -6.47
C VAL A 52 21.17 -1.25 -7.53
N ASN A 53 20.55 -0.58 -8.50
CA ASN A 53 21.22 0.05 -9.63
C ASN A 53 20.45 1.29 -10.08
N GLN A 54 21.07 2.11 -10.94
CA GLN A 54 20.47 3.36 -11.40
C GLN A 54 19.09 3.15 -12.03
N HIS A 55 18.89 2.08 -12.80
CA HIS A 55 17.61 1.81 -13.45
C HIS A 55 16.46 1.64 -12.43
N ASN A 56 16.67 0.86 -11.38
CA ASN A 56 15.65 0.68 -10.34
C ASN A 56 15.51 1.90 -9.42
N HIS A 57 16.55 2.73 -9.29
CA HIS A 57 16.46 4.05 -8.68
C HIS A 57 15.53 4.97 -9.49
N ASP A 58 15.77 5.11 -10.79
CA ASP A 58 14.96 5.95 -11.69
C ASP A 58 13.48 5.50 -11.70
N ALA A 59 13.24 4.18 -11.67
CA ALA A 59 11.90 3.62 -11.57
C ALA A 59 11.20 4.01 -10.26
N ALA A 60 11.93 3.99 -9.14
CA ALA A 60 11.42 4.41 -7.84
C ALA A 60 11.08 5.90 -7.82
N GLU A 61 11.98 6.76 -8.31
CA GLU A 61 11.73 8.20 -8.42
C GLU A 61 10.52 8.50 -9.30
N THR A 62 10.38 7.79 -10.42
CA THR A 62 9.23 7.93 -11.32
C THR A 62 7.93 7.55 -10.63
N MET A 63 7.91 6.45 -9.88
CA MET A 63 6.72 6.03 -9.12
C MET A 63 6.36 7.02 -8.01
N VAL A 64 7.35 7.56 -7.28
CA VAL A 64 7.14 8.59 -6.25
C VAL A 64 6.57 9.86 -6.89
N ALA A 65 7.18 10.36 -7.96
CA ALA A 65 6.70 11.55 -8.67
C ALA A 65 5.27 11.37 -9.20
N ARG A 66 4.93 10.16 -9.68
CA ARG A 66 3.56 9.84 -10.11
C ARG A 66 2.59 9.82 -8.92
N TRP A 67 2.98 9.20 -7.81
CA TRP A 67 2.18 9.15 -6.59
C TRP A 67 1.88 10.55 -6.07
N ASP A 68 2.88 11.43 -6.02
CA ASP A 68 2.70 12.80 -5.53
C ASP A 68 1.75 13.62 -6.41
N ARG A 69 1.83 13.44 -7.74
CA ARG A 69 0.92 14.12 -8.69
C ARG A 69 -0.52 13.59 -8.63
N GLN A 70 -0.69 12.31 -8.33
CA GLN A 70 -1.99 11.62 -8.34
C GLN A 70 -2.47 11.29 -6.94
N ARG A 71 -1.89 11.91 -5.92
CA ARG A 71 -2.16 11.59 -4.52
C ARG A 71 -3.66 11.74 -4.28
N PRO A 72 -4.37 10.66 -3.90
CA PRO A 72 -5.80 10.76 -3.64
C PRO A 72 -6.01 11.79 -2.54
N VAL A 73 -6.73 12.87 -2.86
CA VAL A 73 -7.29 13.74 -1.83
C VAL A 73 -8.37 12.91 -1.17
N LEU A 74 -8.04 12.27 -0.05
CA LEU A 74 -9.05 11.61 0.75
C LEU A 74 -10.15 12.64 1.05
N PRO A 75 -11.43 12.35 0.79
CA PRO A 75 -12.49 13.27 1.13
C PRO A 75 -12.39 13.58 2.63
N VAL A 76 -12.23 14.87 2.95
CA VAL A 76 -12.24 15.38 4.32
C VAL A 76 -13.48 14.79 5.01
N PRO A 77 -13.38 14.23 6.22
CA PRO A 77 -14.55 13.77 6.95
C PRO A 77 -15.53 14.94 7.04
N VAL A 78 -16.67 14.81 6.35
CA VAL A 78 -17.80 15.72 6.55
C VAL A 78 -18.14 15.54 8.02
N ARG A 79 -17.86 16.55 8.84
CA ARG A 79 -18.35 16.61 10.22
C ARG A 79 -19.87 16.49 10.11
N THR A 80 -20.41 15.31 10.36
CA THR A 80 -21.83 15.12 10.54
C THR A 80 -22.20 16.10 11.65
N PRO A 81 -23.05 17.12 11.41
CA PRO A 81 -23.50 17.96 12.51
C PRO A 81 -24.10 17.01 13.53
N ALA A 82 -23.55 17.07 14.75
CA ALA A 82 -24.10 16.38 15.89
C ALA A 82 -25.49 16.96 16.15
N HIS A 83 -26.50 16.44 15.45
CA HIS A 83 -27.88 16.62 15.86
C HIS A 83 -28.07 15.75 17.09
N ALA A 84 -27.85 16.40 18.22
CA ALA A 84 -28.34 16.02 19.52
C ALA A 84 -29.82 15.62 19.42
N GLN A 85 -30.16 14.41 19.86
CA GLN A 85 -30.84 14.20 21.15
C GLN A 85 -31.13 12.70 21.40
N PRO A 86 -31.03 12.21 22.64
CA PRO A 86 -31.47 10.86 23.00
C PRO A 86 -33.01 10.78 23.08
N LEU A 87 -33.61 9.73 22.49
CA LEU A 87 -35.05 9.41 22.57
C LEU A 87 -35.48 8.78 23.91
N TRP A 88 -35.01 9.30 25.04
CA TRP A 88 -35.47 8.81 26.35
C TRP A 88 -35.58 9.91 27.40
N THR A 89 -36.29 10.99 27.07
CA THR A 89 -36.90 11.82 28.12
C THR A 89 -38.32 11.34 28.39
N ALA A 90 -38.43 10.57 29.48
CA ALA A 90 -39.55 10.41 30.41
C ALA A 90 -41.00 10.34 29.87
N HIS A 91 -41.65 9.20 30.11
CA HIS A 91 -43.06 9.21 30.47
C HIS A 91 -43.22 8.77 31.93
N PRO A 92 -43.66 9.67 32.83
CA PRO A 92 -44.14 9.29 34.15
C PRO A 92 -45.62 8.92 34.03
N ALA A 93 -45.99 7.70 34.43
CA ALA A 93 -47.28 7.34 35.06
C ALA A 93 -47.49 5.83 35.00
N LEU A 94 -46.91 5.12 35.97
CA LEU A 94 -47.63 4.07 36.66
C LEU A 94 -48.62 4.77 37.60
N ALA A 95 -49.81 5.04 37.09
CA ALA A 95 -51.03 5.22 37.86
C ALA A 95 -51.96 4.14 37.27
N GLY A 96 -52.26 3.07 37.99
CA GLY A 96 -53.20 3.09 39.09
C GLY A 96 -54.52 2.56 38.54
#